data_AF-A0A099D2Y2-F1
#
_entry.id   AF-A0A099D2Y2-F1
#
_cell.length_a   1.000
_cell.length_b   1.000
_cell.length_c   1.000
_cell.angle_alpha   90.00
_cell.angle_beta   90.00
_cell.angle_gamma   90.00
#
_symmetry.space_group_name_H-M   'P 1'
#
loop_
_entity.id
_entity.type
_entity.pdbx_description
1 polymer ?
#
loop_
_entity_poly.entity_id
_entity_poly.type
_entity_poly.pdbx_seq_one_letter_code
_entity_poly.pdbx_strand_id
1 'polypeptide(L)'
;MPERHWLDVPFAEKDEAKALGARWDPREKRWYAPGGRVSALRRWEALPEVPDPLPGEDREFGTGLFVDLVPSSCWFTNVRSCVSPRDWERLRRMIVRRAGAECEICGAREDRSVPRRLEAHERWAYDEAELVQTLRRLICLCDACHTVTHFGLARVRGLAETALEHLCAVNGWSRDDAEEHIAGMFELWHRRSAREWRLDLSMLTDAGVTVAPPPEAERRPDIARRRLDESGRPG
;
A
#
# COMPACT_ATOMS: atom_id res chain seq x y z
N MET A 1 22.80 28.02 -1.15
CA MET A 1 22.41 26.88 -0.28
C MET A 1 23.29 25.70 -0.67
N PRO A 2 23.74 24.85 0.27
CA PRO A 2 24.53 23.67 -0.10
C PRO A 2 23.70 22.77 -1.02
N GLU A 3 24.36 22.21 -2.03
CA GLU A 3 23.76 21.26 -2.98
C GLU A 3 23.19 20.05 -2.24
N ARG A 4 21.94 19.69 -2.57
CA ARG A 4 21.25 18.54 -1.98
C ARG A 4 21.15 17.45 -3.05
N HIS A 5 21.69 16.28 -2.76
CA HIS A 5 21.48 15.09 -3.60
C HIS A 5 20.43 14.21 -2.94
N TRP A 6 19.29 14.04 -3.61
CA TRP A 6 18.19 13.25 -3.08
C TRP A 6 18.52 11.76 -3.03
N LEU A 7 17.97 11.10 -2.02
CA LEU A 7 18.17 9.68 -1.77
C LEU A 7 16.84 8.95 -1.67
N ASP A 8 16.81 7.71 -2.15
CA ASP A 8 15.72 6.75 -1.94
C ASP A 8 16.23 5.67 -0.95
N VAL A 9 16.08 5.97 0.35
CA VAL A 9 16.55 5.11 1.44
C VAL A 9 15.40 4.24 1.94
N PRO A 10 15.46 2.91 1.79
CA PRO A 10 14.46 2.02 2.38
C PRO A 10 14.40 2.17 3.90
N PHE A 11 13.21 1.99 4.49
CA PHE A 11 13.02 2.19 5.93
C PHE A 11 13.97 1.35 6.79
N ALA A 12 14.27 0.11 6.38
CA ALA A 12 15.19 -0.78 7.09
C ALA A 12 16.65 -0.30 7.09
N GLU A 13 17.01 0.58 6.16
CA GLU A 13 18.38 1.05 5.93
C GLU A 13 18.59 2.49 6.45
N LYS A 14 17.55 3.11 7.03
CA LYS A 14 17.56 4.52 7.46
C LYS A 14 18.65 4.84 8.47
N ASP A 15 18.93 3.92 9.39
CA ASP A 15 19.89 4.16 10.47
C ASP A 15 21.33 4.10 9.94
N GLU A 16 21.57 3.22 8.96
CA GLU A 16 22.85 3.14 8.26
C GLU A 16 23.08 4.38 7.38
N ALA A 17 22.06 4.82 6.64
CA ALA A 17 22.13 6.05 5.84
C ALA A 17 22.42 7.27 6.73
N LYS A 18 21.74 7.36 7.87
CA LYS A 18 21.95 8.43 8.86
C LYS A 18 23.37 8.40 9.42
N ALA A 19 23.91 7.22 9.74
CA ALA A 19 25.28 7.03 10.21
C ALA A 19 26.32 7.49 9.17
N LEU A 20 26.04 7.27 7.88
CA LEU A 20 26.87 7.72 6.76
C LEU A 20 26.71 9.21 6.41
N GLY A 21 25.84 9.93 7.12
CA GLY A 21 25.70 11.38 7.02
C GLY A 21 24.47 11.87 6.25
N ALA A 22 23.56 10.97 5.84
CA ALA A 22 22.29 11.38 5.26
C ALA A 22 21.47 12.22 6.25
N ARG A 23 20.63 13.10 5.70
CA ARG A 23 19.73 13.98 6.47
C ARG A 23 18.31 13.86 5.92
N TRP A 24 17.33 14.03 6.80
CA TRP A 24 15.91 14.00 6.45
C TRP A 24 15.40 15.42 6.20
N ASP A 25 14.75 15.65 5.07
CA ASP A 25 13.96 16.86 4.83
C ASP A 25 12.49 16.57 5.14
N PRO A 26 11.89 17.19 6.18
CA PRO A 26 10.50 16.94 6.56
C PRO A 26 9.48 17.57 5.60
N ARG A 27 9.87 18.55 4.79
CA ARG A 27 8.99 19.16 3.78
C ARG A 27 8.87 18.25 2.56
N GLU A 28 10.00 17.77 2.08
CA GLU A 28 10.05 16.83 0.95
C GLU A 28 9.72 15.38 1.35
N LYS A 29 9.67 15.12 2.67
CA LYS A 29 9.59 13.79 3.27
C LYS A 29 10.59 12.85 2.59
N ARG A 30 11.85 13.29 2.46
CA ARG A 30 12.88 12.58 1.70
C ARG A 30 14.26 12.73 2.34
N TRP A 31 15.06 11.68 2.20
CA TRP A 31 16.48 11.69 2.58
C TRP A 31 17.32 12.43 1.54
N TYR A 32 18.35 13.14 1.99
CA TYR A 32 19.34 13.76 1.11
C TYR A 32 20.76 13.60 1.66
N ALA A 33 21.73 13.58 0.75
CA ALA A 33 23.14 13.69 1.06
C ALA A 33 23.54 15.17 1.10
N PRO A 34 24.07 15.69 2.23
CA PRO A 34 24.73 16.98 2.27
C PRO A 34 26.00 16.98 1.40
N GLY A 35 26.41 18.15 0.90
CA GLY A 35 27.65 18.32 0.14
C GLY A 35 28.86 17.66 0.82
N GLY A 36 29.67 16.95 0.03
CA GLY A 36 30.84 16.19 0.51
C GLY A 36 30.55 14.78 1.05
N ARG A 37 29.28 14.33 1.11
CA ARG A 37 28.91 12.97 1.54
C ARG A 37 28.33 12.08 0.42
N VAL A 38 28.23 12.61 -0.79
CA VAL A 38 27.59 11.94 -1.95
C VAL A 38 28.18 10.55 -2.21
N SER A 39 29.51 10.43 -2.25
CA SER A 39 30.19 9.17 -2.55
C SER A 39 29.85 8.04 -1.57
N ALA A 40 29.71 8.35 -0.28
CA ALA A 40 29.38 7.37 0.75
C ALA A 40 27.90 6.91 0.70
N LEU A 41 27.03 7.72 0.08
CA LEU A 41 25.58 7.52 0.04
C LEU A 41 25.09 7.05 -1.33
N ARG A 42 26.01 6.80 -2.29
CA ARG A 42 25.71 6.50 -3.70
C ARG A 42 24.74 5.32 -3.90
N ARG A 43 24.76 4.32 -3.02
CA ARG A 43 23.84 3.17 -3.13
C ARG A 43 22.36 3.54 -2.99
N TRP A 44 22.06 4.67 -2.34
CA TRP A 44 20.70 5.22 -2.20
C TRP A 44 20.45 6.43 -3.08
N GLU A 45 21.29 6.70 -4.08
CA GLU A 45 21.07 7.81 -5.02
C GLU A 45 19.60 7.83 -5.50
N ALA A 46 19.01 8.98 -5.78
CA ALA A 46 17.64 9.00 -6.28
C ALA A 46 17.55 8.27 -7.64
N LEU A 47 16.58 7.38 -7.80
CA LEU A 47 16.16 6.98 -9.16
C LEU A 47 15.32 8.11 -9.78
N PRO A 48 15.07 8.07 -11.11
CA PRO A 48 14.07 8.93 -11.72
C PRO A 48 12.75 8.91 -10.94
N GLU A 49 12.00 10.01 -10.91
CA GLU A 49 10.68 9.99 -10.28
C GLU A 49 9.74 9.05 -11.07
N VAL A 50 8.79 8.45 -10.36
CA VAL A 50 7.72 7.68 -10.99
C VAL A 50 6.71 8.68 -11.58
N PRO A 51 6.18 8.46 -12.80
CA PRO A 51 5.16 9.33 -13.38
C PRO A 51 3.92 9.45 -12.49
N ASP A 52 3.31 10.63 -12.52
CA ASP A 52 2.02 10.95 -11.90
C ASP A 52 1.14 11.63 -12.96
N PRO A 53 0.04 11.00 -13.42
CA PRO A 53 -0.46 9.68 -12.99
C PRO A 53 0.40 8.51 -13.48
N LEU A 54 0.21 7.33 -12.88
CA LEU A 54 0.83 6.10 -13.39
C LEU A 54 0.24 5.72 -14.77
N PRO A 55 1.01 5.11 -15.67
CA PRO A 55 0.51 4.71 -16.99
C PRO A 55 -0.65 3.72 -16.88
N GLY A 56 -1.79 4.05 -17.49
CA GLY A 56 -2.99 3.20 -17.45
C GLY A 56 -3.73 3.17 -16.11
N GLU A 57 -3.32 3.98 -15.13
CA GLU A 57 -4.01 4.12 -13.85
C GLU A 57 -5.39 4.72 -14.02
N ASP A 58 -6.37 4.05 -13.42
CA ASP A 58 -7.74 4.56 -13.33
C ASP A 58 -7.97 5.12 -11.93
N ARG A 59 -7.92 6.45 -11.82
CA ARG A 59 -8.10 7.15 -10.54
C ARG A 59 -9.54 7.18 -10.05
N GLU A 60 -10.51 6.80 -10.88
CA GLU A 60 -11.91 6.66 -10.45
C GLU A 60 -12.19 5.23 -9.97
N PHE A 61 -11.40 4.25 -10.41
CA PHE A 61 -11.51 2.86 -9.98
C PHE A 61 -11.37 2.69 -8.47
N GLY A 62 -12.29 1.92 -7.88
CA GLY A 62 -12.27 1.61 -6.44
C GLY A 62 -12.38 2.84 -5.53
N THR A 63 -13.10 3.88 -5.98
CA THR A 63 -13.43 5.07 -5.19
C THR A 63 -14.48 4.76 -4.13
N GLY A 64 -14.44 5.50 -3.01
CA GLY A 64 -15.29 5.28 -1.85
C GLY A 64 -14.69 4.28 -0.87
N LEU A 65 -15.28 4.21 0.34
CA LEU A 65 -14.83 3.28 1.37
C LEU A 65 -15.62 1.98 1.26
N PHE A 66 -14.93 0.86 1.12
CA PHE A 66 -15.56 -0.46 1.12
C PHE A 66 -14.56 -1.51 1.60
N VAL A 67 -15.08 -2.61 2.11
CA VAL A 67 -14.30 -3.82 2.37
C VAL A 67 -13.78 -4.39 1.05
N ASP A 68 -12.47 -4.55 0.90
CA ASP A 68 -11.81 -5.05 -0.31
C ASP A 68 -10.90 -6.23 0.06
N LEU A 69 -11.50 -7.43 0.08
CA LEU A 69 -10.78 -8.64 0.48
C LEU A 69 -10.03 -9.23 -0.71
N VAL A 70 -8.71 -9.20 -0.64
CA VAL A 70 -7.84 -9.89 -1.60
C VAL A 70 -8.03 -11.42 -1.44
N PRO A 71 -8.31 -12.18 -2.52
CA PRO A 71 -8.45 -13.63 -2.48
C PRO A 71 -7.23 -14.30 -1.83
N SER A 72 -7.43 -15.38 -1.10
CA SER A 72 -6.33 -16.04 -0.38
C SER A 72 -5.25 -16.60 -1.31
N SER A 73 -5.62 -17.02 -2.52
CA SER A 73 -4.69 -17.43 -3.59
C SER A 73 -3.82 -16.28 -4.14
N CYS A 74 -4.21 -15.03 -3.86
CA CYS A 74 -3.49 -13.80 -4.19
C CYS A 74 -2.77 -13.18 -2.97
N TRP A 75 -2.72 -13.86 -1.83
CA TRP A 75 -1.92 -13.32 -0.72
C TRP A 75 -0.43 -13.32 -1.10
N PHE A 76 0.27 -12.24 -0.70
CA PHE A 76 1.69 -11.97 -1.06
C PHE A 76 1.97 -11.63 -2.52
N THR A 77 0.94 -11.29 -3.30
CA THR A 77 1.07 -10.64 -4.62
C THR A 77 0.83 -9.12 -4.56
N ASN A 78 1.04 -8.50 -3.38
CA ASN A 78 0.95 -7.05 -3.26
C ASN A 78 2.14 -6.35 -3.92
N VAL A 79 2.00 -5.07 -4.23
CA VAL A 79 3.03 -4.32 -4.95
C VAL A 79 4.32 -4.31 -4.14
N ARG A 80 4.21 -4.09 -2.83
CA ARG A 80 5.38 -4.03 -1.93
C ARG A 80 6.22 -5.32 -1.93
N SER A 81 5.63 -6.49 -2.15
CA SER A 81 6.38 -7.75 -2.26
C SER A 81 6.94 -8.01 -3.66
N CYS A 82 6.42 -7.30 -4.67
CA CYS A 82 6.82 -7.47 -6.06
C CYS A 82 7.78 -6.38 -6.55
N VAL A 83 8.14 -5.38 -5.75
CA VAL A 83 9.07 -4.31 -6.14
C VAL A 83 10.23 -4.19 -5.15
N SER A 84 11.33 -3.57 -5.59
CA SER A 84 12.45 -3.31 -4.68
C SER A 84 12.03 -2.36 -3.53
N PRO A 85 12.64 -2.44 -2.34
CA PRO A 85 12.34 -1.50 -1.26
C PRO A 85 12.54 -0.02 -1.64
N ARG A 86 13.46 0.24 -2.58
CA ARG A 86 13.73 1.57 -3.14
C ARG A 86 12.59 2.05 -4.03
N ASP A 87 12.08 1.18 -4.90
CA ASP A 87 10.92 1.47 -5.75
C ASP A 87 9.63 1.64 -4.94
N TRP A 88 9.45 0.83 -3.90
CA TRP A 88 8.34 1.00 -2.97
C TRP A 88 8.35 2.39 -2.33
N GLU A 89 9.51 2.90 -1.89
CA GLU A 89 9.60 4.24 -1.30
C GLU A 89 9.33 5.33 -2.34
N ARG A 90 9.77 5.17 -3.60
CA ARG A 90 9.44 6.08 -4.70
C ARG A 90 7.93 6.14 -4.94
N LEU A 91 7.28 4.98 -5.07
CA LEU A 91 5.83 4.86 -5.26
C LEU A 91 5.07 5.49 -4.10
N ARG A 92 5.37 5.07 -2.86
CA ARG A 92 4.72 5.59 -1.65
C ARG A 92 4.82 7.10 -1.57
N ARG A 93 6.02 7.67 -1.81
CA ARG A 93 6.22 9.13 -1.77
C ARG A 93 5.40 9.83 -2.85
N MET A 94 5.40 9.32 -4.07
CA MET A 94 4.59 9.84 -5.17
C MET A 94 3.10 9.84 -4.79
N ILE A 95 2.57 8.71 -4.31
CA ILE A 95 1.16 8.53 -3.93
C ILE A 95 0.72 9.52 -2.85
N VAL A 96 1.51 9.66 -1.77
CA VAL A 96 1.19 10.58 -0.67
C VAL A 96 1.24 12.04 -1.13
N ARG A 97 2.21 12.40 -1.99
CA ARG A 97 2.33 13.75 -2.55
C ARG A 97 1.15 14.07 -3.46
N ARG A 98 0.82 13.16 -4.38
CA ARG A 98 -0.32 13.27 -5.30
C ARG A 98 -1.64 13.45 -4.56
N ALA A 99 -1.82 12.75 -3.44
CA ALA A 99 -2.98 12.86 -2.58
C ALA A 99 -2.99 14.12 -1.69
N GLY A 100 -2.03 15.05 -1.84
CA GLY A 100 -1.98 16.28 -1.03
C GLY A 100 -1.75 16.03 0.46
N ALA A 101 -1.16 14.88 0.81
CA ALA A 101 -1.05 14.37 2.18
C ALA A 101 -2.41 14.25 2.91
N GLU A 102 -3.45 13.83 2.18
CA GLU A 102 -4.76 13.46 2.71
C GLU A 102 -5.15 12.04 2.30
N CYS A 103 -6.03 11.41 3.07
CA CYS A 103 -6.72 10.20 2.66
C CYS A 103 -7.62 10.53 1.44
N GLU A 104 -7.44 9.81 0.33
CA GLU A 104 -8.24 9.99 -0.89
C GLU A 104 -9.72 9.57 -0.72
N ILE A 105 -10.08 8.93 0.41
CA ILE A 105 -11.44 8.51 0.73
C ILE A 105 -12.13 9.49 1.66
N CYS A 106 -11.58 9.71 2.87
CA CYS A 106 -12.25 10.49 3.92
C CYS A 106 -11.65 11.88 4.16
N GLY A 107 -10.60 12.27 3.41
CA GLY A 107 -9.93 13.56 3.56
C GLY A 107 -9.07 13.71 4.83
N ALA A 108 -8.95 12.67 5.66
CA ALA A 108 -8.15 12.73 6.88
C ALA A 108 -6.67 13.02 6.56
N ARG A 109 -6.08 13.97 7.28
CA ARG A 109 -4.65 14.31 7.22
C ARG A 109 -3.87 13.61 8.33
N GLU A 110 -2.55 13.51 8.15
CA GLU A 110 -1.65 13.19 9.25
C GLU A 110 -1.83 14.25 10.35
N ASP A 111 -2.14 13.81 11.55
CA ASP A 111 -2.21 14.65 12.75
C ASP A 111 -1.10 14.21 13.70
N ARG A 112 -0.41 15.15 14.34
CA ARG A 112 0.62 14.84 15.34
C ARG A 112 0.03 14.59 16.72
N SER A 113 -1.21 15.03 16.96
CA SER A 113 -1.95 14.86 18.21
C SER A 113 -2.70 13.52 18.27
N VAL A 114 -3.07 12.98 17.12
CA VAL A 114 -3.68 11.65 16.96
C VAL A 114 -2.83 10.89 15.95
N PRO A 115 -2.24 9.73 16.29
CA PRO A 115 -1.31 9.03 15.40
C PRO A 115 -2.03 8.46 14.16
N ARG A 116 -2.31 9.33 13.18
CA ARG A 116 -2.91 9.00 11.89
C ARG A 116 -1.81 8.87 10.87
N ARG A 117 -1.70 7.70 10.25
CA ARG A 117 -0.71 7.40 9.21
C ARG A 117 -1.41 7.28 7.86
N LEU A 118 -0.73 7.76 6.83
CA LEU A 118 -1.14 7.54 5.45
C LEU A 118 -0.37 6.37 4.86
N GLU A 119 -1.10 5.45 4.23
CA GLU A 119 -0.60 4.23 3.63
C GLU A 119 -1.01 4.18 2.15
N ALA A 120 -0.10 3.69 1.31
CA ALA A 120 -0.43 3.37 -0.07
C ALA A 120 -1.11 2.00 -0.11
N HIS A 121 -2.22 1.90 -0.83
CA HIS A 121 -3.03 0.70 -0.91
C HIS A 121 -3.36 0.35 -2.37
N GLU A 122 -3.38 -0.92 -2.71
CA GLU A 122 -3.68 -1.41 -4.05
C GLU A 122 -5.18 -1.64 -4.30
N ARG A 123 -5.71 -1.16 -5.42
CA ARG A 123 -7.02 -1.59 -5.95
C ARG A 123 -6.83 -2.52 -7.14
N TRP A 124 -7.53 -3.64 -7.10
CA TRP A 124 -7.40 -4.72 -8.06
C TRP A 124 -8.68 -4.93 -8.87
N ALA A 125 -8.54 -5.08 -10.19
CA ALA A 125 -9.57 -5.70 -11.01
C ALA A 125 -9.32 -7.21 -11.10
N TYR A 126 -10.42 -7.97 -11.16
CA TYR A 126 -10.38 -9.43 -11.28
C TYR A 126 -11.18 -9.83 -12.52
N ASP A 127 -10.49 -10.32 -13.53
CA ASP A 127 -11.09 -10.94 -14.71
C ASP A 127 -11.30 -12.44 -14.43
N GLU A 128 -12.54 -12.84 -14.16
CA GLU A 128 -12.89 -14.22 -13.84
C GLU A 128 -12.87 -15.16 -15.04
N ALA A 129 -12.93 -14.63 -16.27
CA ALA A 129 -12.86 -15.45 -17.49
C ALA A 129 -11.40 -15.79 -17.81
N GLU A 130 -10.53 -14.80 -17.75
CA GLU A 130 -9.10 -14.94 -18.06
C GLU A 130 -8.23 -15.28 -16.84
N LEU A 131 -8.83 -15.29 -15.64
CA LEU A 131 -8.17 -15.51 -14.35
C LEU A 131 -7.00 -14.56 -14.10
N VAL A 132 -7.22 -13.26 -14.35
CA VAL A 132 -6.21 -12.21 -14.20
C VAL A 132 -6.58 -11.25 -13.08
N GLN A 133 -5.67 -11.06 -12.12
CA GLN A 133 -5.69 -9.99 -11.13
C GLN A 133 -4.84 -8.83 -11.65
N THR A 134 -5.46 -7.70 -11.95
CA THR A 134 -4.78 -6.53 -12.54
C THR A 134 -4.74 -5.38 -11.55
N LEU A 135 -3.55 -4.81 -11.32
CA LEU A 135 -3.43 -3.57 -10.54
C LEU A 135 -4.08 -2.44 -11.35
N ARG A 136 -5.08 -1.75 -10.79
CA ARG A 136 -5.80 -0.66 -11.47
C ARG A 136 -5.53 0.71 -10.87
N ARG A 137 -5.22 0.75 -9.58
CA ARG A 137 -4.93 1.99 -8.86
C ARG A 137 -4.07 1.74 -7.63
N LEU A 138 -3.17 2.68 -7.34
CA LEU A 138 -2.58 2.82 -6.01
C LEU A 138 -3.23 4.01 -5.34
N ILE A 139 -3.85 3.86 -4.18
CA ILE A 139 -4.63 4.90 -3.49
C ILE A 139 -4.00 5.23 -2.12
N CYS A 140 -4.02 6.51 -1.73
CA CYS A 140 -3.56 6.94 -0.41
C CYS A 140 -4.70 6.87 0.63
N LEU A 141 -4.56 6.04 1.66
CA LEU A 141 -5.57 5.83 2.71
C LEU A 141 -5.02 6.19 4.09
N CYS A 142 -5.87 6.70 4.98
CA CYS A 142 -5.56 6.71 6.41
C CYS A 142 -5.68 5.30 7.01
N ASP A 143 -5.08 5.11 8.18
CA ASP A 143 -5.13 3.86 8.96
C ASP A 143 -6.56 3.33 9.19
N ALA A 144 -7.52 4.21 9.48
CA ALA A 144 -8.93 3.82 9.66
C ALA A 144 -9.57 3.30 8.36
N CYS A 145 -9.45 4.04 7.24
CA CYS A 145 -9.93 3.59 5.93
C CYS A 145 -9.22 2.32 5.45
N HIS A 146 -7.91 2.22 5.71
CA HIS A 146 -7.12 1.04 5.37
C HIS A 146 -7.56 -0.19 6.19
N THR A 147 -7.89 -0.01 7.47
CA THR A 147 -8.42 -1.06 8.34
C THR A 147 -9.77 -1.57 7.86
N VAL A 148 -10.67 -0.68 7.43
CA VAL A 148 -11.96 -1.06 6.82
C VAL A 148 -11.77 -1.86 5.54
N THR A 149 -10.88 -1.38 4.67
CA THR A 149 -10.55 -2.07 3.43
C THR A 149 -10.07 -3.50 3.70
N HIS A 150 -9.21 -3.68 4.71
CA HIS A 150 -8.74 -4.99 5.18
C HIS A 150 -9.59 -5.59 6.31
N PHE A 151 -10.92 -5.58 6.18
CA PHE A 151 -11.84 -6.00 7.24
C PHE A 151 -11.60 -7.40 7.80
N GLY A 152 -11.17 -8.36 6.96
CA GLY A 152 -10.82 -9.71 7.40
C GLY A 152 -9.69 -9.72 8.42
N LEU A 153 -8.66 -8.89 8.22
CA LEU A 153 -7.57 -8.72 9.18
C LEU A 153 -8.03 -7.93 10.42
N ALA A 154 -8.90 -6.93 10.24
CA ALA A 154 -9.48 -6.18 11.35
C ALA A 154 -10.25 -7.11 12.31
N ARG A 155 -11.02 -8.08 11.79
CA ARG A 155 -11.70 -9.11 12.59
C ARG A 155 -10.73 -9.93 13.42
N VAL A 156 -9.67 -10.45 12.81
CA VAL A 156 -8.64 -11.24 13.51
C VAL A 156 -7.96 -10.43 14.62
N ARG A 157 -7.78 -9.12 14.43
CA ARG A 157 -7.16 -8.21 15.40
C ARG A 157 -8.13 -7.63 16.43
N GLY A 158 -9.42 -8.00 16.41
CA GLY A 158 -10.42 -7.45 17.33
C GLY A 158 -10.81 -5.99 17.05
N LEU A 159 -10.57 -5.50 15.83
CA LEU A 159 -10.87 -4.13 15.38
C LEU A 159 -12.14 -4.02 14.54
N ALA A 160 -12.97 -5.07 14.50
CA ALA A 160 -14.12 -5.16 13.62
C ALA A 160 -15.18 -4.08 13.87
N GLU A 161 -15.55 -3.84 15.14
CA GLU A 161 -16.57 -2.84 15.47
C GLU A 161 -16.12 -1.43 15.11
N THR A 162 -14.87 -1.06 15.45
CA THR A 162 -14.31 0.26 15.07
C THR A 162 -14.24 0.45 13.55
N ALA A 163 -13.91 -0.61 12.81
CA ALA A 163 -13.92 -0.57 11.36
C ALA A 163 -15.34 -0.41 10.81
N LEU A 164 -16.32 -1.13 11.36
CA LEU A 164 -17.73 -1.01 10.99
C LEU A 164 -18.25 0.42 11.23
N GLU A 165 -17.99 0.99 12.40
CA GLU A 165 -18.36 2.37 12.74
C GLU A 165 -17.75 3.37 11.76
N HIS A 166 -16.47 3.20 11.40
CA HIS A 166 -15.80 4.06 10.44
C HIS A 166 -16.39 3.92 9.02
N LEU A 167 -16.72 2.70 8.60
CA LEU A 167 -17.38 2.43 7.32
C LEU A 167 -18.73 3.15 7.24
N CYS A 168 -19.56 3.03 8.28
CA CYS A 168 -20.84 3.73 8.37
C CYS A 168 -20.66 5.26 8.35
N ALA A 169 -19.73 5.79 9.15
CA ALA A 169 -19.52 7.23 9.27
C ALA A 169 -19.04 7.88 7.95
N VAL A 170 -18.16 7.21 7.20
CA VAL A 170 -17.62 7.74 5.93
C VAL A 170 -18.65 7.66 4.81
N ASN A 171 -19.41 6.57 4.74
CA ASN A 171 -20.37 6.35 3.66
C ASN A 171 -21.79 6.89 3.95
N GLY A 172 -22.08 7.26 5.20
CA GLY A 172 -23.44 7.58 5.65
C GLY A 172 -24.36 6.35 5.66
N TRP A 173 -23.81 5.15 5.80
CA TRP A 173 -24.57 3.90 5.79
C TRP A 173 -25.21 3.61 7.16
N SER A 174 -26.34 2.92 7.15
CA SER A 174 -26.85 2.27 8.35
C SER A 174 -25.94 1.09 8.74
N ARG A 175 -26.05 0.63 9.99
CA ARG A 175 -25.30 -0.55 10.43
C ARG A 175 -25.69 -1.79 9.61
N ASP A 176 -26.98 -1.93 9.29
CA ASP A 176 -27.51 -3.05 8.52
C ASP A 176 -26.93 -3.07 7.09
N ASP A 177 -26.89 -1.91 6.40
CA ASP A 177 -26.30 -1.81 5.05
C ASP A 177 -24.81 -2.16 5.06
N ALA A 178 -24.07 -1.71 6.09
CA ALA A 178 -22.66 -2.00 6.23
C ALA A 178 -22.40 -3.49 6.51
N GLU A 179 -23.23 -4.12 7.34
CA GLU A 179 -23.16 -5.56 7.62
C GLU A 179 -23.50 -6.39 6.37
N GLU A 180 -24.52 -6.00 5.60
CA GLU A 180 -24.85 -6.63 4.31
C GLU A 180 -23.68 -6.53 3.32
N HIS A 181 -23.09 -5.33 3.17
CA HIS A 181 -21.89 -5.14 2.35
C HIS A 181 -20.75 -6.06 2.78
N ILE A 182 -20.46 -6.12 4.09
CA ILE A 182 -19.41 -6.99 4.62
C ILE A 182 -19.70 -8.45 4.28
N ALA A 183 -20.93 -8.93 4.50
CA ALA A 183 -21.32 -10.30 4.18
C ALA A 183 -21.09 -10.61 2.68
N GLY A 184 -21.57 -9.76 1.78
CA GLY A 184 -21.38 -9.91 0.34
C GLY A 184 -19.90 -9.93 -0.08
N MET A 185 -19.05 -9.12 0.55
CA MET A 185 -17.61 -9.13 0.29
C MET A 185 -16.91 -10.40 0.76
N PHE A 186 -17.35 -11.01 1.87
CA PHE A 186 -16.84 -12.31 2.31
C PHE A 186 -17.27 -13.45 1.38
N GLU A 187 -18.49 -13.41 0.84
CA GLU A 187 -18.94 -14.37 -0.16
C GLU A 187 -18.14 -14.26 -1.46
N LEU A 188 -17.92 -13.03 -1.95
CA LEU A 188 -17.08 -12.78 -3.11
C LEU A 188 -15.65 -13.28 -2.89
N TRP A 189 -15.08 -13.00 -1.72
CA TRP A 189 -13.77 -13.49 -1.32
C TRP A 189 -13.70 -15.01 -1.34
N HIS A 190 -14.71 -15.72 -0.81
CA HIS A 190 -14.76 -17.17 -0.82
C HIS A 190 -14.74 -17.73 -2.26
N ARG A 191 -15.59 -17.18 -3.14
CA ARG A 191 -15.65 -17.59 -4.56
C ARG A 191 -14.32 -17.36 -5.29
N ARG A 192 -13.70 -16.18 -5.12
CA ARG A 192 -12.44 -15.85 -5.81
C ARG A 192 -11.24 -16.61 -5.25
N SER A 193 -11.27 -16.96 -3.96
CA SER A 193 -10.20 -17.72 -3.30
C SER A 193 -10.14 -19.18 -3.76
N ALA A 194 -11.19 -19.70 -4.39
CA ALA A 194 -11.21 -21.02 -5.00
C ALA A 194 -10.52 -21.09 -6.38
N ARG A 195 -9.93 -19.98 -6.84
CA ARG A 195 -9.28 -19.87 -8.17
C ARG A 195 -7.83 -19.42 -8.02
N GLU A 196 -6.98 -19.84 -8.94
CA GLU A 196 -5.64 -19.30 -9.09
C GLU A 196 -5.67 -18.13 -10.09
N TRP A 197 -4.92 -17.08 -9.77
CA TRP A 197 -4.91 -15.84 -10.54
C TRP A 197 -3.51 -15.52 -11.03
N ARG A 198 -3.42 -15.12 -12.31
CA ARG A 198 -2.22 -14.50 -12.85
C ARG A 198 -2.21 -13.02 -12.48
N LEU A 199 -1.06 -12.54 -12.03
CA LEU A 199 -0.87 -11.15 -11.64
C LEU A 199 -0.45 -10.30 -12.85
N ASP A 200 -1.13 -9.18 -13.05
CA ASP A 200 -0.74 -8.13 -13.99
C ASP A 200 -0.35 -6.85 -13.24
N LEU A 201 0.93 -6.48 -13.38
CA LEU A 201 1.56 -5.29 -12.83
C LEU A 201 2.13 -4.39 -13.94
N SER A 202 1.63 -4.50 -15.18
CA SER A 202 2.10 -3.75 -16.34
C SER A 202 2.16 -2.23 -16.09
N MET A 203 1.18 -1.68 -15.37
CA MET A 203 1.18 -0.27 -14.92
C MET A 203 2.47 0.14 -14.18
N LEU A 204 3.10 -0.76 -13.42
CA LEU A 204 4.36 -0.47 -12.72
C LEU A 204 5.56 -0.57 -13.66
N THR A 205 5.63 -1.62 -14.48
CA THR A 205 6.74 -1.78 -15.43
C THR A 205 6.78 -0.65 -16.46
N ASP A 206 5.61 -0.22 -16.93
CA ASP A 206 5.45 0.90 -17.86
C ASP A 206 5.84 2.24 -17.21
N ALA A 207 5.74 2.32 -15.87
CA ALA A 207 6.20 3.46 -15.07
C ALA A 207 7.71 3.44 -14.77
N GLY A 208 8.46 2.47 -15.31
CA GLY A 208 9.89 2.30 -15.03
C GLY A 208 10.17 1.75 -13.63
N VAL A 209 9.23 1.00 -13.04
CA VAL A 209 9.44 0.25 -11.79
C VAL A 209 9.81 -1.19 -12.13
N THR A 210 10.91 -1.66 -11.56
CA THR A 210 11.33 -3.06 -11.72
C THR A 210 10.46 -3.95 -10.84
N VAL A 211 9.75 -4.89 -11.48
CA VAL A 211 8.91 -5.87 -10.80
C VAL A 211 9.63 -7.22 -10.74
N ALA A 212 9.76 -7.77 -9.55
CA ALA A 212 10.13 -9.16 -9.32
C ALA A 212 8.89 -10.05 -9.36
N PRO A 213 8.98 -11.28 -9.91
CA PRO A 213 7.86 -12.20 -9.90
C PRO A 213 7.41 -12.48 -8.46
N PRO A 214 6.09 -12.56 -8.20
CA PRO A 214 5.60 -12.93 -6.88
C PRO A 214 6.06 -14.34 -6.50
N PRO A 215 6.07 -14.70 -5.20
CA PRO A 215 6.30 -16.07 -4.78
C PRO A 215 5.39 -17.05 -5.52
N GLU A 216 5.91 -18.24 -5.80
CA GLU A 216 5.15 -19.36 -6.39
C GLU A 216 3.85 -19.61 -5.60
N ALA A 217 2.77 -19.92 -6.32
CA ALA A 217 1.43 -20.07 -5.75
C ALA A 217 1.39 -21.02 -4.55
N GLU A 218 2.09 -22.15 -4.65
CA GLU A 218 2.19 -23.19 -3.61
C GLU A 218 2.77 -22.68 -2.29
N ARG A 219 3.63 -21.66 -2.33
CA ARG A 219 4.31 -21.11 -1.15
C ARG A 219 3.49 -20.00 -0.47
N ARG A 220 2.48 -19.43 -1.14
CA ARG A 220 1.70 -18.28 -0.64
C ARG A 220 0.90 -18.60 0.64
N PRO A 221 0.22 -19.76 0.77
CA PRO A 221 -0.52 -20.09 1.99
C PRO A 221 0.38 -20.18 3.24
N ASP A 222 1.57 -20.76 3.11
CA ASP A 222 2.51 -20.89 4.22
C ASP A 222 3.10 -19.55 4.66
N ILE A 223 3.37 -18.64 3.70
CA ILE A 223 3.78 -17.26 4.01
C ILE A 223 2.64 -16.52 4.73
N ALA A 224 1.38 -16.79 4.35
CA ALA A 224 0.20 -16.21 5.00
C ALA A 224 0.10 -16.56 6.46
N ARG A 225 0.17 -17.86 6.76
CA ARG A 225 0.05 -18.38 8.11
C ARG A 225 1.12 -17.75 9.02
N ARG A 226 2.39 -17.73 8.57
CA ARG A 226 3.50 -17.15 9.34
C ARG A 226 3.30 -15.67 9.66
N ARG A 227 2.83 -14.86 8.70
CA ARG A 227 2.62 -13.41 8.92
C ARG A 227 1.39 -13.10 9.77
N LEU A 228 0.33 -13.91 9.70
CA LEU A 228 -0.83 -13.77 10.58
C LEU A 228 -0.42 -14.07 12.04
N ASP A 229 0.42 -15.08 12.25
CA ASP A 229 0.97 -15.42 13.57
C ASP A 229 1.89 -14.30 14.13
N GLU A 230 2.66 -13.63 13.27
CA GLU A 230 3.48 -12.46 13.64
C GLU A 230 2.63 -11.20 13.89
N SER A 231 1.54 -11.02 13.13
CA SER A 231 0.59 -9.90 13.25
C SER A 231 -0.33 -9.99 14.47
N GLY A 232 -0.44 -11.17 15.08
CA GLY A 232 -1.21 -11.44 16.30
C GLY A 232 -0.40 -11.31 17.59
N ARG A 233 0.91 -11.03 17.51
CA ARG A 233 1.72 -10.69 18.68
C ARG A 233 1.59 -9.20 18.97
N PRO A 234 1.22 -8.79 20.19
CA PRO A 234 1.29 -7.38 20.57
C PRO A 234 2.78 -6.95 20.48
N GLY A 235 3.05 -5.98 19.61
CA GLY A 235 4.31 -5.25 19.58
C GLY A 235 4.31 -4.14 20.63
#